data_AF-A0A6M0BQ90-F1
#
_entry.id   AF-A0A6M0BQ90-F1
#
_cell.length_a   1.000
_cell.length_b   1.000
_cell.length_c   1.000
_cell.angle_alpha   90.00
_cell.angle_beta   90.00
_cell.angle_gamma   90.00
#
_symmetry.space_group_name_H-M   'P 1'
#
loop_
_entity.id
_entity.type
_entity.pdbx_description
1 polymer ?
#
loop_
_entity_poly.entity_id
_entity_poly.type
_entity_poly.pdbx_seq_one_letter_code
_entity_poly.pdbx_strand_id
1 'polypeptide(L)'
;MALENQFLSAFKELLDTETELFKDSERTELEGLITSFRNDTKQLADEITRWCASHSDINNALIALMARKLSDERPAGAAFPTSETKAEYEKNLTEELLNVLRQSSPPENPEPNTPADD
;
A
#
# COMPACT_ATOMS: atom_id res chain seq x y z
N MET A 1 -9.91 -8.08 12.71
CA MET A 1 -9.67 -7.59 11.33
C MET A 1 -9.44 -8.80 10.42
N ALA A 2 -9.71 -8.66 9.12
CA ALA A 2 -9.33 -9.68 8.13
C ALA A 2 -7.81 -9.68 7.90
N LEU A 3 -7.22 -10.84 7.58
CA LEU A 3 -5.79 -10.97 7.35
C LEU A 3 -5.33 -10.08 6.18
N GLU A 4 -6.18 -9.98 5.15
CA GLU A 4 -5.98 -9.14 3.97
C GLU A 4 -5.83 -7.66 4.35
N ASN A 5 -6.61 -7.18 5.33
CA ASN A 5 -6.54 -5.80 5.79
C ASN A 5 -5.26 -5.52 6.57
N GLN A 6 -4.79 -6.49 7.37
CA GLN A 6 -3.52 -6.37 8.07
C GLN A 6 -2.34 -6.37 7.09
N PHE A 7 -2.40 -7.25 6.08
CA PHE A 7 -1.41 -7.32 5.01
C PHE A 7 -1.31 -6.01 4.24
N LEU A 8 -2.44 -5.49 3.75
CA LEU A 8 -2.47 -4.24 2.99
C LEU A 8 -2.07 -3.02 3.84
N SER A 9 -2.40 -3.02 5.13
CA SER A 9 -1.98 -1.98 6.07
C SER A 9 -0.46 -2.02 6.32
N ALA A 10 0.11 -3.21 6.49
CA ALA A 10 1.55 -3.40 6.59
C ALA A 10 2.27 -3.03 5.28
N PHE A 11 1.70 -3.38 4.14
CA PHE A 11 2.23 -3.05 2.82
C PHE A 11 2.22 -1.54 2.57
N LYS A 12 1.16 -0.83 2.98
CA LYS A 12 1.11 0.63 2.97
C LYS A 12 2.24 1.25 3.79
N GLU A 13 2.45 0.75 5.01
CA GLU A 13 3.54 1.25 5.85
C GLU A 13 4.91 0.97 5.23
N LEU A 14 5.08 -0.18 4.58
CA LEU A 14 6.29 -0.50 3.83
C LEU A 14 6.52 0.48 2.67
N LEU A 15 5.46 0.79 1.91
CA LEU A 15 5.54 1.79 0.84
C LEU A 15 5.92 3.18 1.36
N ASP A 16 5.42 3.58 2.54
CA ASP A 16 5.68 4.89 3.14
C ASP A 16 7.09 4.98 3.77
N THR A 17 7.54 3.91 4.43
CA THR A 17 8.80 3.89 5.19
C THR A 17 10.01 3.45 4.37
N GLU A 18 9.83 2.47 3.47
CA GLU A 18 10.89 1.84 2.69
C GLU A 18 10.70 2.14 1.20
N THR A 19 10.40 3.40 0.86
CA THR A 19 10.20 3.87 -0.53
C THR A 19 11.36 3.48 -1.44
N GLU A 20 12.59 3.44 -0.91
CA GLU A 20 13.82 3.08 -1.62
C GLU A 20 13.86 1.62 -2.09
N LEU A 21 13.06 0.73 -1.50
CA LEU A 21 12.93 -0.66 -1.96
C LEU A 21 12.14 -0.78 -3.26
N PHE A 22 11.31 0.22 -3.59
CA PHE A 22 10.42 0.18 -4.75
C PHE A 22 10.99 1.04 -5.88
N LYS A 23 11.38 0.43 -6.99
CA LYS A 23 11.76 1.15 -8.22
C LYS A 23 10.52 1.72 -8.91
N ASP A 24 10.71 2.71 -9.78
CA ASP A 24 9.63 3.34 -10.54
C ASP A 24 8.79 2.34 -11.36
N SER A 25 9.43 1.30 -11.92
CA SER A 25 8.72 0.23 -12.64
C SER A 25 7.80 -0.58 -11.71
N GLU A 26 8.31 -0.96 -10.53
CA GLU A 26 7.55 -1.71 -9.52
C GLU A 26 6.37 -0.90 -8.99
N ARG A 27 6.55 0.41 -8.78
CA ARG A 27 5.50 1.33 -8.36
C ARG A 27 4.38 1.45 -9.40
N THR A 28 4.75 1.54 -10.68
CA THR A 28 3.79 1.60 -11.78
C THR A 28 2.97 0.31 -11.88
N GLU A 29 3.61 -0.84 -11.73
CA GLU A 29 2.92 -2.14 -11.69
C GLU A 29 1.96 -2.24 -10.50
N LEU A 30 2.40 -1.81 -9.31
CA LEU A 30 1.58 -1.76 -8.11
C LEU A 30 0.39 -0.82 -8.25
N GLU A 31 0.56 0.38 -8.83
CA GLU A 31 -0.54 1.30 -9.10
C GLU A 31 -1.59 0.65 -10.03
N GLY A 32 -1.14 -0.07 -11.06
CA GLY A 32 -2.01 -0.83 -11.96
C GLY A 32 -2.79 -1.93 -11.25
N LEU A 33 -2.14 -2.68 -10.36
CA LEU A 33 -2.79 -3.72 -9.55
C LEU A 33 -3.83 -3.12 -8.60
N ILE A 34 -3.48 -2.09 -7.85
CA ILE A 34 -4.39 -1.45 -6.88
C ILE A 34 -5.60 -0.82 -7.60
N THR A 35 -5.38 -0.21 -8.76
CA THR A 35 -6.47 0.35 -9.58
C THR A 35 -7.38 -0.74 -10.11
N SER A 36 -6.83 -1.88 -10.55
CA SER A 36 -7.60 -2.99 -11.13
C SER A 36 -8.47 -3.72 -10.09
N PHE A 37 -7.99 -3.84 -8.85
CA PHE A 37 -8.68 -4.57 -7.78
C PHE A 37 -9.25 -3.64 -6.69
N ARG A 38 -9.54 -2.39 -7.03
CA ARG A 38 -9.97 -1.35 -6.06
C ARG A 38 -11.21 -1.71 -5.24
N ASN A 39 -12.06 -2.57 -5.79
CA ASN A 39 -13.33 -2.99 -5.18
C ASN A 39 -13.24 -4.38 -4.53
N ASP A 40 -12.11 -5.08 -4.66
CA ASP A 40 -11.92 -6.47 -4.26
C ASP A 40 -10.65 -6.60 -3.40
N THR A 41 -10.71 -6.13 -2.16
CA THR A 41 -9.59 -6.15 -1.18
C THR A 41 -8.92 -7.51 -1.07
N LYS A 42 -9.72 -8.58 -1.11
CA LYS A 42 -9.20 -9.94 -1.02
C LYS A 42 -8.39 -10.33 -2.25
N GLN A 43 -8.86 -10.01 -3.46
CA GLN A 43 -8.08 -10.26 -4.67
C GLN A 43 -6.86 -9.34 -4.75
N LEU A 44 -7.01 -8.09 -4.33
CA LEU A 44 -5.90 -7.15 -4.26
C LEU A 44 -4.76 -7.68 -3.36
N ALA A 45 -5.09 -8.15 -2.16
CA ALA A 45 -4.10 -8.73 -1.26
C ALA A 45 -3.45 -10.00 -1.86
N ASP A 46 -4.23 -10.86 -2.53
CA ASP A 46 -3.71 -12.08 -3.17
C ASP A 46 -2.75 -11.75 -4.32
N GLU A 47 -3.10 -10.79 -5.18
CA GLU A 47 -2.29 -10.36 -6.31
C GLU A 47 -1.03 -9.61 -5.86
N ILE A 48 -1.12 -8.74 -4.85
CA ILE A 48 0.07 -8.11 -4.25
C ILE A 48 0.95 -9.16 -3.57
N THR A 49 0.37 -10.16 -2.90
CA THR A 49 1.15 -11.27 -2.30
C THR A 49 1.90 -12.04 -3.38
N ARG A 50 1.22 -12.37 -4.49
CA ARG A 50 1.84 -13.06 -5.64
C ARG A 50 2.92 -12.20 -6.28
N TRP A 51 2.70 -10.89 -6.39
CA TRP A 51 3.69 -9.95 -6.90
C TRP A 51 4.90 -9.85 -5.96
N CYS A 52 4.69 -9.78 -4.65
CA CYS A 52 5.76 -9.80 -3.64
C CYS A 52 6.57 -11.09 -3.70
N ALA A 53 5.96 -12.23 -4.03
CA ALA A 53 6.71 -13.49 -4.19
C ALA A 53 7.80 -13.41 -5.28
N SER A 54 7.60 -12.56 -6.30
CA SER A 54 8.61 -12.27 -7.34
C SER A 54 9.64 -11.22 -6.90
N HIS A 55 9.37 -10.47 -5.82
CA HIS A 55 10.20 -9.39 -5.29
C HIS A 55 10.65 -9.72 -3.87
N SER A 56 11.67 -10.59 -3.78
CA SER A 56 12.11 -11.19 -2.51
C SER A 56 12.53 -10.15 -1.45
N ASP A 57 13.15 -9.04 -1.85
CA ASP A 57 13.53 -7.96 -0.93
C ASP A 57 12.31 -7.29 -0.28
N ILE A 58 11.31 -6.94 -1.10
CA ILE A 58 10.05 -6.34 -0.65
C ILE A 58 9.28 -7.33 0.24
N ASN A 59 9.21 -8.60 -0.17
CA ASN A 59 8.53 -9.62 0.62
C ASN A 59 9.19 -9.85 1.98
N ASN A 60 10.52 -9.88 2.04
CA ASN A 60 11.24 -10.01 3.31
C ASN A 60 11.00 -8.82 4.23
N ALA A 61 11.05 -7.60 3.68
CA ALA A 61 10.78 -6.38 4.45
C ALA A 61 9.33 -6.37 4.97
N LEU A 62 8.36 -6.79 4.14
CA LEU A 62 6.96 -6.90 4.53
C LEU A 62 6.74 -7.92 5.65
N ILE A 63 7.35 -9.11 5.54
CA ILE A 63 7.27 -10.15 6.57
C ILE A 63 7.88 -9.65 7.89
N ALA A 64 9.02 -8.98 7.84
CA ALA A 64 9.67 -8.41 9.02
C ALA A 64 8.78 -7.33 9.69
N LEU A 65 8.15 -6.47 8.88
CA LEU A 65 7.24 -5.42 9.35
C LEU A 65 5.97 -6.01 9.97
N MET A 66 5.38 -7.03 9.35
CA MET A 66 4.24 -7.76 9.93
C MET A 66 4.61 -8.45 11.25
N ALA A 67 5.77 -9.13 11.32
CA ALA A 67 6.24 -9.77 12.54
C ALA A 67 6.45 -8.77 13.68
N ARG A 68 6.91 -7.56 13.37
CA ARG A 68 7.05 -6.47 14.32
C ARG A 68 5.69 -5.98 14.83
N LYS A 69 4.71 -5.77 13.95
CA LYS A 69 3.34 -5.35 14.34
C LYS A 69 2.64 -6.40 15.21
N LEU A 70 2.75 -7.67 14.84
CA LEU A 70 2.22 -8.78 15.64
C LEU A 70 2.83 -8.85 17.04
N SER A 71 4.08 -8.40 17.19
CA SER A 71 4.78 -8.34 18.48
C SER A 71 4.42 -7.10 19.32
N ASP A 72 3.92 -6.04 18.70
CA ASP A 72 3.59 -4.76 19.35
C ASP A 72 2.11 -4.66 19.78
N GLU A 73 1.25 -5.62 19.38
CA GLU A 73 -0.17 -5.65 19.74
C GLU A 73 -0.38 -5.93 21.25
N ARG A 74 -0.32 -4.86 22.06
CA ARG A 74 -1.09 -4.76 23.30
C ARG A 74 -2.59 -4.85 22.97
N PRO A 75 -3.40 -5.63 23.72
CA PRO A 75 -4.80 -5.80 23.40
C PRO A 75 -5.60 -4.57 23.86
N ALA A 76 -5.82 -3.62 22.96
CA ALA A 76 -6.83 -2.58 23.16
C ALA A 76 -8.14 -3.04 22.51
N GLY A 77 -9.16 -3.30 23.33
CA GLY A 77 -10.44 -3.90 22.97
C GLY A 77 -11.17 -3.21 21.81
N ALA A 78 -10.89 -3.65 20.59
CA ALA A 78 -11.58 -3.18 19.40
C ALA A 78 -12.92 -3.93 19.26
N ALA A 79 -14.01 -3.20 19.45
CA ALA A 79 -15.34 -3.63 19.04
C ALA A 79 -15.29 -4.13 17.58
N PHE A 80 -15.85 -5.31 17.33
CA PHE A 80 -15.89 -5.88 15.98
C PHE A 80 -16.60 -4.89 15.04
N PRO A 81 -15.95 -4.44 13.94
CA PRO A 81 -16.60 -3.55 13.00
C PRO A 81 -17.78 -4.27 12.37
N THR A 82 -18.91 -3.58 12.24
CA THR A 82 -20.06 -4.05 11.47
C THR A 82 -19.67 -4.16 9.99
N SER A 83 -20.40 -4.97 9.21
CA SER A 83 -20.09 -5.18 7.79
C SER A 83 -20.07 -3.89 6.97
N GLU A 84 -20.81 -2.85 7.38
CA GLU A 84 -20.82 -1.53 6.76
C GLU A 84 -19.51 -0.77 7.03
N THR A 85 -19.05 -0.76 8.29
CA THR A 85 -17.74 -0.18 8.66
C THR A 85 -16.59 -0.92 7.98
N LYS A 86 -16.75 -2.22 7.70
CA LYS A 86 -15.74 -3.01 6.99
C LYS A 86 -15.56 -2.54 5.55
N ALA A 87 -16.64 -2.38 4.80
CA ALA A 87 -16.57 -1.96 3.40
C ALA A 87 -16.02 -0.54 3.24
N GLU A 88 -16.40 0.37 4.15
CA GLU A 88 -15.86 1.74 4.17
C GLU A 88 -14.36 1.75 4.53
N TYR A 89 -13.95 0.94 5.51
CA TYR A 89 -12.56 0.76 5.87
C TYR A 89 -11.73 0.20 4.71
N GLU A 90 -12.22 -0.83 4.03
CA GLU A 90 -11.58 -1.46 2.88
C GLU A 90 -11.39 -0.48 1.72
N LYS A 91 -12.42 0.33 1.43
CA LYS A 91 -12.34 1.38 0.41
C LYS A 91 -11.29 2.42 0.79
N ASN A 92 -11.34 2.96 2.01
CA ASN A 92 -10.39 3.97 2.49
C ASN A 92 -8.94 3.46 2.42
N LEU A 93 -8.69 2.21 2.84
CA LEU A 93 -7.36 1.61 2.81
C LEU A 93 -6.77 1.58 1.39
N THR A 94 -7.61 1.27 0.41
CA THR A 94 -7.22 1.19 -0.99
C THR A 94 -6.94 2.56 -1.59
N GLU A 95 -7.72 3.59 -1.22
CA GLU A 95 -7.45 4.98 -1.61
C GLU A 95 -6.15 5.48 -0.98
N GLU A 96 -5.90 5.15 0.28
CA GLU A 96 -4.65 5.54 0.93
C GLU A 96 -3.42 4.86 0.33
N LEU A 97 -3.52 3.59 -0.09
CA LEU A 97 -2.43 2.89 -0.80
C LEU A 97 -2.02 3.61 -2.09
N LEU A 98 -3.01 4.01 -2.91
CA LEU A 98 -2.76 4.81 -4.11
C LEU A 98 -2.14 6.17 -3.76
N ASN A 99 -2.61 6.80 -2.70
CA ASN A 99 -2.06 8.09 -2.27
C ASN A 99 -0.58 7.95 -1.86
N VAL A 100 -0.24 6.96 -1.02
CA VAL A 100 1.14 6.72 -0.60
C VAL A 100 2.03 6.41 -1.79
N LEU A 101 1.58 5.57 -2.74
CA LEU A 101 2.33 5.30 -3.98
C LEU A 101 2.62 6.58 -4.77
N ARG A 102 1.62 7.45 -4.94
CA ARG A 102 1.79 8.73 -5.66
C ARG A 102 2.70 9.71 -4.93
N GLN A 103 2.63 9.76 -3.60
CA GLN A 103 3.48 10.65 -2.81
C GLN A 103 4.92 10.13 -2.67
N SER A 104 5.11 8.83 -2.79
CA SER A 104 6.43 8.19 -2.73
C SER A 104 7.20 8.32 -4.05
N SER A 105 6.50 8.57 -5.17
CA SER A 105 7.14 8.95 -6.42
C SER A 105 7.85 10.29 -6.25
N PRO A 106 9.09 10.43 -6.77
CA PRO A 106 9.72 11.74 -6.81
C PRO A 106 8.76 12.70 -7.50
N PRO A 107 8.57 13.93 -6.97
CA PRO A 107 7.69 14.90 -7.61
C PRO A 107 8.12 15.02 -9.07
N GLU A 108 7.17 14.79 -9.99
CA GLU A 108 7.39 15.12 -11.39
C GLU A 108 7.98 16.53 -11.40
N ASN A 109 9.21 16.59 -11.91
CA ASN A 109 10.05 17.76 -12.03
C ASN A 109 9.13 18.95 -12.38
N PRO A 110 9.07 20.02 -11.57
CA PRO A 110 8.20 21.15 -11.88
C PRO A 110 8.56 21.60 -13.28
N GLU A 111 7.59 21.52 -14.20
CA GLU A 111 7.75 22.02 -15.56
C GLU A 111 8.50 23.35 -15.48
N PRO A 112 9.64 23.51 -16.18
CA PRO A 112 10.29 24.80 -16.27
C PRO A 112 9.33 25.68 -17.06
N ASN A 113 8.48 26.40 -16.33
CA ASN A 113 7.72 27.53 -16.83
C ASN A 113 8.76 28.52 -17.33
N THR A 114 9.09 28.39 -18.61
CA THR A 114 9.84 29.36 -19.36
C THR A 114 8.78 30.28 -19.95
N PRO A 115 8.52 31.46 -19.37
CA PRO A 115 7.89 32.50 -20.16
C PRO A 115 8.96 32.95 -21.17
N ALA A 116 8.79 32.53 -22.42
CA ALA A 116 9.35 33.28 -23.53
C ALA A 116 8.49 34.55 -23.64
N ASP A 117 9.02 35.66 -23.11
CA ASP A 117 8.48 36.99 -23.37
C ASP A 117 9.56 37.82 -24.09
N ASP A 118 9.06 38.56 -25.07
CA ASP A 118 9.64 39.25 -26.23
C ASP A 118 10.84 40.19 -25.95
#